data_AF-D3IBY6-F1
#
_entry.id   AF-D3IBY6-F1
#
_cell.length_a   1.000
_cell.length_b   1.000
_cell.length_c   1.000
_cell.angle_alpha   90.00
_cell.angle_beta   90.00
_cell.angle_gamma   90.00
#
_symmetry.space_group_name_H-M   'P 1'
#
loop_
_entity.id
_entity.type
_entity.pdbx_description
1 polymer ?
#
loop_
_entity_poly.entity_id
_entity_poly.type
_entity_poly.pdbx_seq_one_letter_code
_entity_poly.pdbx_strand_id
1 'polypeptide(L)'
;MDDREKLMELCRYYKGEKENPYKEEQNKACLWSYERAWLLEFTKPQSRLLMSYLSQYTAVGLTCFSTDDNVPITLKALLFNRYARTQYSNYEAVESFKRFYNKYYLDM
;
A
#
# COMPACT_ATOMS: atom_id res chain seq x y z
N MET A 1 24.11 -4.99 2.09
CA MET A 1 22.81 -4.69 1.47
C MET A 1 21.90 -4.24 2.59
N ASP A 2 21.56 -2.96 2.60
CA ASP A 2 20.79 -2.31 3.66
C ASP A 2 19.36 -2.87 3.66
N ASP A 3 18.75 -3.12 4.82
CA ASP A 3 17.39 -3.68 4.92
C ASP A 3 16.36 -2.80 4.19
N ARG A 4 16.66 -1.50 4.12
CA ARG A 4 15.88 -0.52 3.37
C ARG A 4 15.88 -0.76 1.86
N GLU A 5 17.02 -1.11 1.26
CA GLU A 5 17.13 -1.33 -0.19
C GLU A 5 16.28 -2.53 -0.61
N LYS A 6 16.32 -3.62 0.16
CA LYS A 6 15.48 -4.81 -0.07
C LYS A 6 13.98 -4.50 0.04
N LEU A 7 13.59 -3.63 0.97
CA LEU A 7 12.19 -3.20 1.09
C LEU A 7 11.76 -2.34 -0.10
N MET A 8 12.67 -1.56 -0.69
CA MET A 8 12.37 -0.76 -1.89
C MET A 8 12.19 -1.62 -3.13
N GLU A 9 12.81 -2.80 -3.20
CA GLU A 9 12.57 -3.76 -4.29
C GLU A 9 11.11 -4.26 -4.31
N LEU A 10 10.43 -4.26 -3.15
CA LEU A 10 9.02 -4.64 -3.01
C LEU A 10 8.05 -3.52 -3.41
N CYS A 11 8.53 -2.27 -3.48
CA CYS A 11 7.76 -1.12 -3.93
C CYS A 11 7.71 -1.07 -5.45
N ARG A 12 6.60 -0.64 -6.04
CA ARG A 12 6.43 -0.51 -7.49
C ARG A 12 6.77 0.89 -8.00
N TYR A 13 6.40 1.91 -7.25
CA TYR A 13 6.53 3.33 -7.60
C TYR A 13 7.68 4.02 -6.88
N TYR A 14 7.84 3.80 -5.56
CA TYR A 14 8.87 4.45 -4.76
C TYR A 14 10.20 3.70 -4.86
N LYS A 15 11.20 4.30 -5.54
CA LYS A 15 12.55 3.74 -5.70
C LYS A 15 13.61 4.56 -4.97
N GLY A 16 13.21 5.33 -3.96
CA GLY A 16 14.13 6.07 -3.10
C GLY A 16 14.35 7.52 -3.51
N GLU A 17 13.62 7.99 -4.52
CA GLU A 17 13.71 9.35 -5.00
C GLU A 17 13.38 10.35 -3.88
N LYS A 18 14.05 11.50 -3.90
CA LYS A 18 13.80 12.58 -2.94
C LYS A 18 12.44 13.24 -3.17
N GLU A 19 12.04 13.34 -4.43
CA GLU A 19 10.80 13.99 -4.87
C GLU A 19 9.97 13.03 -5.72
N ASN A 20 8.65 13.22 -5.70
CA ASN A 20 7.73 12.38 -6.46
C ASN A 20 7.82 12.71 -7.96
N PRO A 21 8.18 11.75 -8.82
CA PRO A 21 8.32 11.99 -10.26
C PRO A 21 6.96 12.09 -10.98
N TYR A 22 5.88 11.54 -10.41
CA TYR A 22 4.58 11.40 -11.06
C TYR A 22 3.69 12.65 -10.94
N LYS A 23 4.20 13.83 -11.28
CA LYS A 23 3.50 15.11 -11.05
C LYS A 23 2.17 15.26 -11.81
N GLU A 24 2.05 14.60 -12.96
CA GLU A 24 0.88 14.71 -13.85
C GLU A 24 -0.08 13.50 -13.73
N GLU A 25 0.35 12.43 -13.07
CA GLU A 25 -0.41 11.19 -12.90
C GLU A 25 -0.84 11.00 -11.44
N GLN A 26 -1.95 11.63 -11.06
CA GLN A 26 -2.39 11.71 -9.67
C GLN A 26 -2.42 10.36 -8.94
N ASN A 27 -2.92 9.29 -9.58
CA ASN A 27 -2.97 7.96 -8.96
C ASN A 27 -1.57 7.40 -8.68
N LYS A 28 -0.64 7.50 -9.63
CA LYS A 28 0.75 7.07 -9.44
C LYS A 28 1.45 7.93 -8.38
N ALA A 29 1.16 9.23 -8.35
CA ALA A 29 1.68 10.14 -7.33
C ALA A 29 1.23 9.74 -5.92
N CYS A 30 -0.04 9.39 -5.76
CA CYS A 30 -0.59 8.87 -4.50
C CYS A 30 0.07 7.55 -4.11
N LEU A 31 0.15 6.58 -5.04
CA LEU A 31 0.76 5.27 -4.79
C LEU A 31 2.24 5.38 -4.39
N TRP A 32 3.02 6.22 -5.07
CA TRP A 32 4.40 6.54 -4.71
C TRP A 32 4.49 7.06 -3.26
N SER A 33 3.59 7.98 -2.90
CA SER A 33 3.56 8.57 -1.55
C SER A 33 3.20 7.54 -0.48
N TYR A 34 2.31 6.59 -0.82
CA TYR A 34 1.88 5.53 0.08
C TYR A 34 2.97 4.48 0.30
N GLU A 35 3.68 4.08 -0.75
CA GLU A 35 4.83 3.18 -0.64
C GLU A 35 5.96 3.79 0.19
N ARG A 36 6.27 5.07 -0.06
CA ARG A 36 7.22 5.81 0.78
C ARG A 36 6.81 5.83 2.24
N ALA A 37 5.53 6.06 2.52
CA ALA A 37 5.01 6.04 3.89
C ALA A 37 5.07 4.63 4.51
N TRP A 38 4.76 3.58 3.74
CA TRP A 38 4.87 2.20 4.18
C TRP A 38 6.30 1.87 4.60
N LEU A 39 7.28 2.19 3.76
CA LEU A 39 8.68 1.92 4.05
C LEU A 39 9.14 2.62 5.33
N LEU A 40 8.77 3.90 5.52
CA LEU A 40 9.09 4.65 6.74
C LEU A 40 8.44 4.08 8.01
N GLU A 41 7.26 3.46 7.89
CA GLU A 41 6.60 2.80 9.02
C GLU A 41 7.17 1.40 9.27
N PHE A 42 7.57 0.69 8.21
CA PHE A 42 8.10 -0.67 8.30
C PHE A 42 9.48 -0.70 8.98
N THR A 43 10.31 0.33 8.76
CA THR A 43 11.61 0.44 9.42
C THR A 43 11.52 0.78 10.91
N LYS A 44 10.34 1.17 11.41
CA LYS A 44 10.15 1.45 12.84
C LYS A 44 9.93 0.13 13.60
N PRO A 45 10.68 -0.13 14.68
CA PRO A 45 10.43 -1.29 15.52
C PRO A 45 9.01 -1.19 16.11
N GLN A 46 8.22 -2.25 15.93
CA GLN A 46 6.85 -2.37 16.48
C GLN A 46 5.91 -1.23 16.05
N SER A 47 5.87 -0.88 14.76
CA SER A 47 4.93 0.14 14.27
C SER A 47 3.46 -0.26 14.55
N ARG A 48 2.87 0.39 15.56
CA ARG A 48 1.46 0.26 15.92
C ARG A 48 0.54 0.64 14.75
N LEU A 49 1.01 1.52 13.85
CA LEU A 49 0.25 1.94 12.67
C LEU A 49 0.12 0.80 11.66
N LEU A 50 1.21 0.11 11.32
CA LEU A 50 1.16 -1.05 10.43
C LEU A 50 0.30 -2.17 11.01
N MET A 51 0.41 -2.43 12.32
CA MET A 51 -0.45 -3.40 12.99
C MET A 51 -1.93 -3.01 12.89
N SER A 52 -2.26 -1.74 13.11
CA SER A 52 -3.64 -1.24 12.97
C SER A 52 -4.16 -1.37 11.53
N TYR A 53 -3.34 -1.05 10.53
CA TYR A 53 -3.71 -1.21 9.12
C TYR A 53 -3.95 -2.67 8.78
N LEU A 54 -3.06 -3.57 9.21
CA LEU A 54 -3.21 -5.00 9.00
C LEU A 54 -4.47 -5.56 9.68
N SER A 55 -4.78 -5.12 10.91
CA SER A 55 -6.02 -5.50 11.59
C SER A 55 -7.26 -5.06 10.83
N GLN A 56 -7.29 -3.82 10.32
CA GLN A 56 -8.41 -3.32 9.50
C GLN A 56 -8.58 -4.12 8.21
N TYR A 57 -7.46 -4.41 7.53
CA TYR A 57 -7.44 -5.20 6.30
C TYR A 57 -7.93 -6.64 6.53
N THR A 58 -7.54 -7.22 7.66
CA THR A 58 -7.97 -8.57 8.07
C THR A 58 -9.44 -8.60 8.45
N ALA A 59 -9.92 -7.60 9.18
CA ALA A 59 -11.31 -7.51 9.63
C ALA A 59 -12.31 -7.47 8.46
N VAL A 60 -11.92 -6.93 7.30
CA VAL A 60 -12.75 -6.90 6.09
C VAL A 60 -12.51 -8.09 5.15
N GLY A 61 -11.75 -9.10 5.58
CA GLY A 61 -11.57 -10.35 4.83
C GLY A 61 -10.62 -10.26 3.63
N LEU A 62 -9.72 -9.27 3.59
CA LEU A 62 -8.80 -9.09 2.46
C LEU A 62 -7.49 -9.90 2.56
N THR A 63 -7.29 -10.71 3.61
CA THR A 63 -6.05 -11.49 3.80
C THR A 63 -5.72 -12.44 2.66
N CYS A 64 -6.73 -12.98 1.97
CA CYS A 64 -6.57 -13.89 0.84
C CYS A 64 -6.60 -13.18 -0.52
N PHE A 65 -6.56 -11.85 -0.57
CA PHE A 65 -6.61 -11.10 -1.82
C PHE A 65 -5.23 -11.01 -2.49
N SER A 66 -5.16 -11.50 -3.73
CA SER A 66 -3.98 -11.44 -4.62
C SER A 66 -2.69 -11.91 -3.95
N THR A 67 -2.69 -13.07 -3.29
CA THR A 67 -1.55 -13.52 -2.46
C THR A 67 -0.25 -13.74 -3.24
N ASP A 68 -0.33 -13.94 -4.56
CA ASP A 68 0.80 -14.30 -5.42
C ASP A 68 1.40 -13.12 -6.21
N ASP A 69 1.04 -11.88 -5.86
CA ASP A 69 1.50 -10.66 -6.54
C ASP A 69 2.86 -10.11 -6.07
N ASN A 70 3.52 -10.82 -5.15
CA ASN A 70 4.79 -10.44 -4.48
C ASN A 70 4.72 -9.12 -3.69
N VAL A 71 3.52 -8.63 -3.35
CA VAL A 71 3.35 -7.38 -2.61
C VAL A 71 3.10 -7.70 -1.14
N PRO A 72 3.87 -7.12 -0.19
CA PRO A 72 3.69 -7.38 1.23
C PRO A 72 2.27 -7.06 1.71
N ILE A 73 1.69 -7.93 2.52
CA ILE A 73 0.33 -7.73 3.07
C ILE A 73 0.20 -6.43 3.86
N THR A 74 1.26 -6.00 4.55
CA THR A 74 1.28 -4.71 5.27
C THR A 74 1.26 -3.50 4.33
N LEU A 75 1.81 -3.64 3.11
CA LEU A 75 1.73 -2.59 2.09
C LEU A 75 0.32 -2.54 1.52
N LYS A 76 -0.28 -3.69 1.18
CA LYS A 76 -1.70 -3.77 0.77
C LYS A 76 -2.63 -3.18 1.81
N ALA A 77 -2.38 -3.47 3.09
CA ALA A 77 -3.16 -2.95 4.21
C ALA A 77 -3.08 -1.41 4.30
N LEU A 78 -1.90 -0.82 4.08
CA LEU A 78 -1.75 0.63 4.05
C LEU A 78 -2.47 1.25 2.84
N LEU A 79 -2.33 0.64 1.66
CA LEU A 79 -3.04 1.08 0.46
C LEU A 79 -4.56 1.07 0.67
N PHE A 80 -5.09 -0.03 1.23
CA PHE A 80 -6.50 -0.13 1.57
C PHE A 80 -6.92 0.93 2.60
N ASN A 81 -6.15 1.13 3.67
CA ASN A 81 -6.46 2.15 4.67
C ASN A 81 -6.55 3.55 4.04
N ARG A 82 -5.65 3.89 3.11
CA ARG A 82 -5.69 5.19 2.41
C ARG A 82 -6.87 5.30 1.45
N TYR A 83 -7.17 4.23 0.74
CA TYR A 83 -8.32 4.16 -0.16
C TYR A 83 -9.65 4.28 0.60
N ALA A 84 -9.83 3.50 1.67
CA ALA A 84 -11.06 3.45 2.46
C ALA A 84 -11.41 4.77 3.16
N ARG A 85 -10.43 5.65 3.41
CA ARG A 85 -10.68 7.01 3.93
C ARG A 85 -11.51 7.89 2.99
N THR A 86 -11.61 7.53 1.72
CA THR A 86 -12.45 8.22 0.73
C THR A 86 -13.86 7.65 0.66
N GLN A 87 -14.15 6.58 1.39
CA GLN A 87 -15.39 5.82 1.35
C GLN A 87 -16.18 5.99 2.65
N TYR A 88 -17.48 5.69 2.59
CA TYR A 88 -18.38 5.81 3.74
C TYR A 88 -18.05 4.77 4.83
N SER A 89 -17.67 3.56 4.43
CA SER A 89 -17.26 2.49 5.35
C SER A 89 -16.16 1.60 4.78
N ASN A 90 -15.41 0.94 5.66
CA ASN A 90 -14.36 -0.01 5.25
C ASN A 90 -14.94 -1.22 4.49
N TYR A 91 -16.14 -1.67 4.83
CA TYR A 91 -16.77 -2.82 4.16
C TYR A 91 -17.17 -2.50 2.72
N GLU A 92 -17.72 -1.32 2.47
CA GLU A 92 -18.07 -0.88 1.12
C GLU A 92 -16.83 -0.56 0.27
N ALA A 93 -15.71 -0.22 0.91
CA ALA A 93 -14.44 0.03 0.25
C ALA A 93 -13.80 -1.24 -0.32
N VAL A 94 -14.19 -2.45 0.09
CA VAL A 94 -13.50 -3.70 -0.27
C VAL A 94 -13.50 -3.94 -1.77
N GLU A 95 -14.68 -3.98 -2.41
CA GLU A 95 -14.79 -4.33 -3.83
C GLU A 95 -14.22 -3.22 -4.74
N SER A 96 -14.44 -1.96 -4.37
CA SER A 96 -13.89 -0.81 -5.08
C SER A 96 -12.36 -0.74 -4.95
N PHE A 97 -11.82 -1.07 -3.77
CA PHE A 97 -10.38 -1.20 -3.57
C PHE A 97 -9.77 -2.31 -4.43
N LYS A 98 -10.35 -3.50 -4.49
CA LYS A 98 -9.82 -4.60 -5.34
C LYS A 98 -9.71 -4.17 -6.80
N ARG A 99 -10.74 -3.48 -7.32
CA ARG A 99 -10.73 -2.92 -8.69
C ARG A 99 -9.65 -1.87 -8.88
N PHE A 100 -9.51 -0.95 -7.93
CA PHE A 100 -8.45 0.05 -7.93
C PHE A 100 -7.07 -0.60 -7.92
N TYR A 101 -6.86 -1.59 -7.05
CA TYR A 101 -5.60 -2.31 -6.90
C TYR A 101 -5.22 -3.06 -8.19
N ASN A 102 -6.15 -3.79 -8.80
CA ASN A 102 -5.86 -4.49 -10.04
C ASN A 102 -5.50 -3.50 -11.17
N LYS A 103 -6.31 -2.44 -11.34
CA LYS A 103 -6.14 -1.47 -12.43
C LYS A 103 -4.87 -0.63 -12.31
N TYR A 104 -4.53 -0.19 -11.10
CA TYR A 104 -3.47 0.79 -10.88
C TYR A 104 -2.26 0.24 -10.16
N TYR A 105 -2.24 -1.04 -9.76
CA TYR A 105 -1.11 -1.62 -9.03
C TYR A 105 -0.61 -2.94 -9.63
N LEU A 106 -1.50 -3.76 -10.23
CA LEU A 106 -1.13 -5.00 -10.90
C LEU A 106 -0.93 -4.86 -12.41
N ASP A 107 -1.82 -4.15 -13.11
CA ASP A 107 -1.78 -3.96 -14.58
C ASP A 107 -0.72 -2.94 -15.07
N MET A 108 0.44 -2.85 -14.39
CA MET A 108 1.56 -2.00 -14.85
C MET A 108 2.34 -2.62 -16.00
#